data_AF-A0A3C1V794-F1
#
_entry.id   AF-A0A3C1V794-F1
#
_cell.length_a   1.000
_cell.length_b   1.000
_cell.length_c   1.000
_cell.angle_alpha   90.00
_cell.angle_beta   90.00
_cell.angle_gamma   90.00
#
_symmetry.space_group_name_H-M   'P 1'
#
loop_
_entity.id
_entity.type
_entity.pdbx_description
1 polymer ?
#
loop_
_entity_poly.entity_id
_entity_poly.type
_entity_poly.pdbx_seq_one_letter_code
_entity_poly.pdbx_strand_id
1 'polypeptide(L)'
;ATDGFRVSFSRPIDVGVVNLYDAMGIFGESDITLRGATTGDVNGSLVIAADGRSLQFVANGALAIDSYSVVVRSGSDAFQTVTGELLDGNADEEAGDSYNGTFTISEVPTVRLAIPSFARGPGQDVHVPVGSESGIPLVLESDGSVRSLDAIFSFNPELLDVSDIVPAVNLPEFVTFSTEVLEPGRIALRFDATESFPDGGGAPAGQLTIANVMAQVATAAENGSSALLSLESVVSNSTITVGGSNAVQLVAALGDTSGDGAYSSADSALAARLAMRLDSGLVNYPVVIPSLVADVSGNGTVSMLDAAMIAGVSGGSQGPDSGSASAPRQMLLRHEGSFRRADVIDVSSVLSDVDTKVLAESRDSAASRAQAFADIAAGWAASVAANENSTFSFAEDSDESADSIFVDPGLV
;
A
#
# COMPACT_ATOMS: atom_id res chain seq x y z
N ALA A 1 -3.75 18.67 9.44
CA ALA A 1 -4.33 17.85 8.36
C ALA A 1 -5.01 16.64 8.99
N THR A 2 -6.06 16.09 8.39
CA THR A 2 -6.84 14.96 8.95
C THR A 2 -6.18 13.60 8.68
N ASP A 3 -4.93 13.57 8.26
CA ASP A 3 -4.19 12.38 7.87
C ASP A 3 -2.97 12.11 8.76
N GLY A 4 -2.89 12.74 9.92
CA GLY A 4 -1.85 12.43 10.91
C GLY A 4 -1.38 13.64 11.71
N PHE A 5 -0.15 13.56 12.20
CA PHE A 5 0.41 14.56 13.12
C PHE A 5 1.92 14.71 12.93
N ARG A 6 2.43 15.84 13.42
CA ARG A 6 3.86 16.16 13.42
C ARG A 6 4.40 16.07 14.82
N VAL A 7 5.61 15.54 14.96
CA VAL A 7 6.41 15.61 16.18
C VAL A 7 7.64 16.46 15.91
N SER A 8 8.03 17.26 16.89
CA SER A 8 9.26 18.06 16.86
C SER A 8 10.10 17.74 18.08
N PHE A 9 11.39 17.58 17.87
CA PHE A 9 12.37 17.22 18.87
C PHE A 9 13.33 18.40 19.10
N SER A 10 13.74 18.59 20.35
CA SER A 10 14.72 19.61 20.73
C SER A 10 16.13 19.30 20.22
N ARG A 11 16.40 18.03 19.90
CA ARG A 11 17.68 17.51 19.41
C ARG A 11 17.44 16.50 18.28
N PRO A 12 18.43 16.28 17.39
CA PRO A 12 18.35 15.21 16.40
C PRO A 12 18.20 13.84 17.05
N ILE A 13 17.23 13.05 16.58
CA ILE A 13 17.03 11.66 16.98
C ILE A 13 17.96 10.72 16.21
N ASP A 14 18.25 9.55 16.79
CA ASP A 14 18.84 8.45 16.05
C ASP A 14 17.76 7.78 15.19
N VAL A 15 17.78 8.05 13.89
CA VAL A 15 16.78 7.52 12.94
C VAL A 15 16.95 6.04 12.67
N GLY A 16 18.14 5.47 12.92
CA GLY A 16 18.46 4.08 12.56
C GLY A 16 17.84 3.04 13.49
N VAL A 17 17.32 3.48 14.63
CA VAL A 17 16.68 2.61 15.63
C VAL A 17 15.16 2.73 15.66
N VAL A 18 14.57 3.63 14.86
CA VAL A 18 13.13 3.88 14.87
C VAL A 18 12.38 2.90 13.99
N ASN A 19 11.34 2.27 14.51
CA ASN A 19 10.43 1.42 13.77
C ASN A 19 8.96 1.69 14.08
N LEU A 20 8.10 1.48 13.09
CA LEU A 20 6.64 1.32 13.29
C LEU A 20 6.22 -0.15 13.25
N TYR A 21 7.01 -0.99 12.58
CA TYR A 21 6.60 -2.34 12.24
C TYR A 21 7.70 -3.34 12.55
N ASP A 22 7.34 -4.46 13.17
CA ASP A 22 8.25 -5.59 13.39
C ASP A 22 8.39 -6.43 12.12
N ALA A 23 9.63 -6.86 11.87
CA ALA A 23 9.99 -7.82 10.86
C ALA A 23 10.94 -8.86 11.47
N MET A 24 10.54 -10.13 11.46
CA MET A 24 11.33 -11.27 11.90
C MET A 24 11.80 -11.18 13.37
N GLY A 25 11.11 -10.41 14.21
CA GLY A 25 11.49 -10.15 15.61
C GLY A 25 12.74 -9.28 15.77
N ILE A 26 13.11 -8.52 14.73
CA ILE A 26 14.31 -7.66 14.74
C ILE A 26 14.04 -6.34 15.49
N PHE A 27 12.85 -5.76 15.34
CA PHE A 27 12.55 -4.42 15.86
C PHE A 27 11.62 -4.45 17.08
N GLY A 28 10.66 -5.38 17.13
CA GLY A 28 9.72 -5.48 18.24
C GLY A 28 8.55 -4.50 18.13
N GLU A 29 8.10 -3.96 19.27
CA GLU A 29 6.91 -3.10 19.32
C GLU A 29 7.10 -1.79 18.52
N SER A 30 5.99 -1.19 18.08
CA SER A 30 6.03 0.10 17.38
C SER A 30 6.49 1.23 18.30
N ASP A 31 7.37 2.09 17.82
CA ASP A 31 7.85 3.24 18.57
C ASP A 31 6.88 4.40 18.58
N ILE A 32 5.94 4.43 17.64
CA ILE A 32 4.82 5.36 17.64
C ILE A 32 3.53 4.56 17.56
N THR A 33 2.63 4.80 18.50
CA THR A 33 1.26 4.28 18.41
C THR A 33 0.28 5.43 18.30
N LEU A 34 -0.64 5.31 17.35
CA LEU A 34 -1.80 6.17 17.21
C LEU A 34 -3.04 5.30 17.35
N ARG A 35 -3.85 5.57 18.38
CA ARG A 35 -5.05 4.78 18.67
C ARG A 35 -6.24 5.68 18.89
N GLY A 36 -7.30 5.49 18.12
CA GLY A 36 -8.60 6.11 18.37
C GLY A 36 -9.35 5.36 19.47
N ALA A 37 -10.06 6.10 20.31
CA ALA A 37 -10.86 5.55 21.40
C ALA A 37 -11.96 4.60 20.88
N THR A 38 -12.48 4.85 19.69
CA THR A 38 -13.52 4.04 19.04
C THR A 38 -12.96 3.24 17.86
N THR A 39 -12.07 3.85 17.08
CA THR A 39 -11.54 3.29 15.82
C THR A 39 -10.37 2.32 15.99
N GLY A 40 -9.73 2.30 17.17
CA GLY A 40 -8.61 1.40 17.45
C GLY A 40 -7.29 1.89 16.86
N ASP A 41 -6.36 0.96 16.61
CA ASP A 41 -5.04 1.28 16.08
C ASP A 41 -5.11 1.82 14.66
N VAL A 42 -4.33 2.88 14.40
CA VAL A 42 -4.21 3.51 13.09
C VAL A 42 -2.84 3.18 12.51
N ASN A 43 -2.83 2.50 11.37
CA ASN A 43 -1.61 2.23 10.60
C ASN A 43 -1.24 3.44 9.73
N GLY A 44 0.05 3.59 9.46
CA GLY A 44 0.57 4.70 8.67
C GLY A 44 2.07 4.59 8.45
N SER A 45 2.68 5.66 7.98
CA SER A 45 4.12 5.74 7.77
C SER A 45 4.69 6.97 8.43
N LEU A 46 5.98 6.95 8.73
CA LEU A 46 6.74 8.14 9.14
C LEU A 46 7.52 8.68 7.95
N VAL A 47 7.51 10.00 7.81
CA VAL A 47 8.55 10.73 7.07
C VAL A 47 9.34 11.54 8.07
N ILE A 48 10.62 11.21 8.22
CA ILE A 48 11.53 11.87 9.16
C ILE A 48 12.29 12.95 8.38
N ALA A 49 12.36 14.16 8.93
CA ALA A 49 13.12 15.24 8.33
C ALA A 49 14.63 14.91 8.36
N ALA A 50 15.36 15.38 7.34
CA ALA A 50 16.79 15.11 7.18
C ALA A 50 17.65 15.59 8.38
N ASP A 51 17.18 16.58 9.14
CA ASP A 51 17.87 17.07 10.34
C ASP A 51 17.62 16.21 11.60
N GLY A 52 16.75 15.19 11.50
CA GLY A 52 16.35 14.32 12.60
C GLY A 52 15.58 15.05 13.72
N ARG A 53 15.11 16.28 13.50
CA ARG A 53 14.44 17.08 14.54
C ARG A 53 12.94 17.17 14.38
N SER A 54 12.41 16.60 13.31
CA SER A 54 10.96 16.45 13.17
C SER A 54 10.62 15.21 12.39
N LEU A 55 9.41 14.72 12.62
CA LEU A 55 8.81 13.67 11.80
C LEU A 55 7.33 13.97 11.59
N GLN A 56 6.81 13.42 10.51
CA GLN A 56 5.39 13.44 10.19
C GLN A 56 4.89 11.99 10.18
N PHE A 57 3.92 11.68 11.04
CA PHE A 57 3.11 10.48 10.87
C PHE A 57 2.03 10.77 9.84
N VAL A 58 1.90 9.89 8.84
CA VAL A 58 0.87 9.93 7.80
C VAL A 58 0.07 8.63 7.88
N ALA A 59 -1.19 8.73 8.30
CA ALA A 59 -2.12 7.62 8.37
C ALA A 59 -2.43 7.05 6.98
N ASN A 60 -2.68 5.74 6.92
CA ASN A 60 -3.12 5.06 5.70
C ASN A 60 -4.62 5.29 5.43
N GLY A 61 -5.00 6.57 5.30
CA GLY A 61 -6.37 7.04 5.17
C GLY A 61 -6.66 8.24 6.06
N ALA A 62 -7.77 8.93 5.79
CA ALA A 62 -8.22 10.03 6.64
C ALA A 62 -8.67 9.51 8.01
N LEU A 63 -8.29 10.22 9.07
CA LEU A 63 -8.73 9.96 10.43
C LEU A 63 -10.22 10.31 10.57
N ALA A 64 -10.98 9.37 11.13
CA ALA A 64 -12.39 9.57 11.42
C ALA A 64 -12.60 10.47 12.65
N ILE A 65 -13.85 10.83 12.93
CA ILE A 65 -14.22 11.54 14.17
C ILE A 65 -13.94 10.61 15.35
N ASP A 66 -12.94 10.96 16.16
CA ASP A 66 -12.54 10.18 17.33
C ASP A 66 -11.67 11.03 18.27
N SER A 67 -11.43 10.50 19.46
CA SER A 67 -10.35 10.93 20.35
C SER A 67 -9.17 10.00 20.18
N TYR A 68 -8.04 10.54 19.74
CA TYR A 68 -6.82 9.80 19.46
C TYR A 68 -5.80 9.97 20.57
N SER A 69 -5.23 8.86 21.04
CA SER A 69 -4.03 8.83 21.88
C SER A 69 -2.80 8.59 21.02
N VAL A 70 -1.75 9.36 21.29
CA VAL A 70 -0.42 9.22 20.67
C VAL A 70 0.57 8.84 21.75
N VAL A 71 1.33 7.77 21.52
CA VAL A 71 2.49 7.43 22.33
C VAL A 71 3.72 7.48 21.44
N VAL A 72 4.77 8.16 21.90
CA VAL A 72 6.11 8.12 21.29
C VAL A 72 7.05 7.50 22.31
N ARG A 73 7.50 6.27 22.03
CA ARG A 73 8.25 5.42 22.95
C ARG A 73 9.68 5.90 23.10
N SER A 74 10.08 6.13 24.35
CA SER A 74 11.47 6.43 24.72
C SER A 74 12.22 5.12 24.99
N GLY A 75 13.44 4.97 24.47
CA GLY A 75 14.21 3.73 24.64
C GLY A 75 15.50 3.70 23.81
N SER A 76 16.42 2.82 24.21
CA SER A 76 17.67 2.59 23.47
C SER A 76 17.48 1.87 22.14
N ASP A 77 16.34 1.21 21.99
CA ASP A 77 15.81 0.54 20.81
C ASP A 77 14.61 1.29 20.23
N ALA A 78 14.49 2.59 20.52
CA ALA A 78 13.34 3.45 20.18
C ALA A 78 13.81 4.90 19.98
N PHE A 79 12.94 5.89 20.27
CA PHE A 79 13.36 7.28 20.25
C PHE A 79 14.40 7.61 21.33
N GLN A 80 15.57 7.99 20.86
CA GLN A 80 16.68 8.59 21.60
C GLN A 80 17.39 9.60 20.71
N THR A 81 18.23 10.45 21.29
CA THR A 81 19.11 11.33 20.52
C THR A 81 20.22 10.53 19.85
N VAL A 82 20.89 11.12 18.86
CA VAL A 82 22.10 10.55 18.23
C VAL A 82 23.25 10.26 19.21
N THR A 83 23.21 10.82 20.43
CA THR A 83 24.17 10.55 21.50
C THR A 83 23.66 9.54 22.54
N GLY A 84 22.49 8.93 22.32
CA GLY A 84 21.88 7.94 23.19
C GLY A 84 21.14 8.54 24.40
N GLU A 85 20.81 9.83 24.38
CA GLU A 85 19.97 10.42 25.44
C GLU A 85 18.51 10.08 25.17
N LEU A 86 17.81 9.60 26.20
CA LEU A 86 16.40 9.23 26.10
C LEU A 86 15.50 10.48 26.08
N LEU A 87 14.26 10.32 25.62
CA LEU A 87 13.26 11.38 25.69
C LEU A 87 12.91 11.72 27.14
N ASP A 88 12.67 13.00 27.39
CA ASP A 88 11.92 13.52 28.54
C ASP A 88 10.49 13.76 28.05
N GLY A 89 9.70 12.69 27.97
CA GLY A 89 8.39 12.69 27.32
C GLY A 89 7.28 13.38 28.13
N ASN A 90 7.47 13.55 29.44
CA ASN A 90 6.56 14.21 30.37
C ASN A 90 7.03 15.63 30.77
N ALA A 91 8.21 16.05 30.32
CA ALA A 91 8.81 17.37 30.53
C ALA A 91 9.06 17.70 32.02
N ASP A 92 9.54 16.72 32.79
CA ASP A 92 9.91 16.89 34.20
C ASP A 92 11.41 17.13 34.44
N GLU A 93 12.19 17.28 33.36
CA GLU A 93 13.66 17.41 33.35
C GLU A 93 14.41 16.09 33.61
N GLU A 94 13.69 14.96 33.71
CA GLU A 94 14.26 13.62 33.78
C GLU A 94 14.10 12.86 32.45
N ALA A 95 15.20 12.31 31.94
CA ALA A 95 15.15 11.50 30.71
C ALA A 95 14.76 10.05 31.01
N GLY A 96 14.00 9.44 30.10
CA GLY A 96 13.59 8.04 30.15
C GLY A 96 12.11 7.81 29.88
N ASP A 97 11.30 8.87 29.95
CA ASP A 97 9.85 8.77 29.83
C ASP A 97 9.38 8.89 28.38
N SER A 98 8.39 8.06 28.04
CA SER A 98 7.72 8.13 26.73
C SER A 98 6.74 9.29 26.71
N TYR A 99 6.64 9.96 25.57
CA TYR A 99 5.61 10.99 25.38
C TYR A 99 4.23 10.33 25.27
N ASN A 100 3.26 10.88 25.97
CA ASN A 100 1.86 10.46 25.93
C ASN A 100 0.98 11.68 25.72
N GLY A 101 0.34 11.77 24.55
CA GLY A 101 -0.51 12.89 24.16
C GLY A 101 -1.86 12.44 23.64
N THR A 102 -2.78 13.40 23.49
CA THR A 102 -4.09 13.16 22.88
C THR A 102 -4.52 14.32 22.01
N PHE A 103 -5.28 14.03 20.95
CA PHE A 103 -5.99 15.03 20.16
C PHE A 103 -7.35 14.49 19.72
N THR A 104 -8.24 15.37 19.26
CA THR A 104 -9.58 14.99 18.82
C THR A 104 -9.82 15.44 17.39
N ILE A 105 -10.42 14.58 16.57
CA ILE A 105 -11.05 14.96 15.32
C ILE A 105 -12.54 15.09 15.61
N SER A 106 -13.07 16.31 15.60
CA SER A 106 -14.49 16.58 15.94
C SER A 106 -15.40 16.62 14.71
N GLU A 107 -14.82 16.86 13.53
CA GLU A 107 -15.52 16.89 12.25
C GLU A 107 -14.56 16.42 11.14
N VAL A 108 -15.12 15.81 10.09
CA VAL A 108 -14.40 15.52 8.85
C VAL A 108 -14.79 16.60 7.84
N PRO A 109 -13.82 17.29 7.20
CA PRO A 109 -14.13 18.28 6.18
C PRO A 109 -15.00 17.68 5.07
N THR A 110 -16.12 18.32 4.74
CA THR A 110 -16.98 17.91 3.60
C THR A 110 -16.35 18.22 2.25
N VAL A 111 -15.36 19.12 2.25
CA VAL A 111 -14.51 19.44 1.11
C VAL A 111 -13.05 19.15 1.48
N ARG A 112 -12.37 18.35 0.66
CA ARG A 112 -10.96 18.01 0.84
C ARG A 112 -10.27 17.78 -0.48
N LEU A 113 -9.04 18.26 -0.62
CA LEU A 113 -8.16 17.88 -1.72
C LEU A 113 -7.18 16.81 -1.24
N ALA A 114 -7.17 15.68 -1.95
CA ALA A 114 -6.43 14.48 -1.62
C ALA A 114 -5.38 14.14 -2.68
N ILE A 115 -4.26 13.57 -2.24
CA ILE A 115 -3.22 12.97 -3.07
C ILE A 115 -2.85 11.61 -2.47
N PRO A 116 -2.67 10.53 -3.27
CA PRO A 116 -2.33 9.22 -2.74
C PRO A 116 -0.84 9.08 -2.42
N SER A 117 -0.54 8.22 -1.44
CA SER A 117 0.83 7.72 -1.20
C SER A 117 1.23 6.73 -2.30
N PHE A 118 2.52 6.64 -2.61
CA PHE A 118 3.02 5.63 -3.53
C PHE A 118 4.45 5.18 -3.25
N ALA A 119 4.81 4.01 -3.80
CA ALA A 119 6.19 3.57 -3.96
C ALA A 119 6.52 3.37 -5.44
N ARG A 120 7.62 3.99 -5.91
CA ARG A 120 8.19 3.75 -7.25
C ARG A 120 9.72 3.75 -7.16
N GLY A 121 10.35 2.91 -7.97
CA GLY A 121 11.81 2.79 -8.00
C GLY A 121 12.48 3.97 -8.70
N PRO A 122 13.79 4.19 -8.49
CA PRO A 122 14.54 5.26 -9.16
C PRO A 122 14.38 5.23 -10.69
N GLY A 123 14.08 6.37 -11.29
CA GLY A 123 13.88 6.52 -12.74
C GLY A 123 12.56 5.96 -13.28
N GLN A 124 11.66 5.46 -12.44
CA GLN A 124 10.35 5.00 -12.88
C GLN A 124 9.34 6.14 -12.95
N ASP A 125 8.58 6.17 -14.05
CA ASP A 125 7.42 7.04 -14.16
C ASP A 125 6.37 6.67 -13.11
N VAL A 126 5.75 7.69 -12.53
CA VAL A 126 4.71 7.51 -11.53
C VAL A 126 3.37 7.33 -12.23
N HIS A 127 2.70 6.22 -11.91
CA HIS A 127 1.40 5.85 -12.43
C HIS A 127 0.63 5.17 -11.31
N VAL A 128 -0.15 5.94 -10.55
CA VAL A 128 -0.86 5.46 -9.36
C VAL A 128 -2.29 6.01 -9.30
N PRO A 129 -3.30 5.20 -8.93
CA PRO A 129 -3.24 3.75 -8.78
C PRO A 129 -2.94 3.03 -10.12
N VAL A 130 -2.61 1.74 -10.05
CA VAL A 130 -2.44 0.95 -11.27
C VAL A 130 -3.76 0.84 -12.02
N GLY A 131 -3.75 1.08 -13.34
CA GLY A 131 -4.96 1.03 -14.16
C GLY A 131 -5.78 2.32 -14.20
N SER A 132 -5.26 3.44 -13.65
CA SER A 132 -5.81 4.78 -13.85
C SER A 132 -5.11 5.51 -15.01
N GLU A 133 -5.42 6.80 -15.17
CA GLU A 133 -4.59 7.70 -15.97
C GLU A 133 -3.17 7.79 -15.38
N SER A 134 -2.20 8.15 -16.22
CA SER A 134 -0.81 8.36 -15.79
C SER A 134 -0.66 9.50 -14.78
N GLY A 135 0.40 9.41 -13.97
CA GLY A 135 0.72 10.39 -12.93
C GLY A 135 0.16 10.05 -11.55
N ILE A 136 0.09 11.08 -10.71
CA ILE A 136 -0.46 11.04 -9.36
C ILE A 136 -1.75 11.87 -9.35
N PRO A 137 -2.93 11.29 -9.09
CA PRO A 137 -4.19 12.01 -9.14
C PRO A 137 -4.34 12.96 -7.97
N LEU A 138 -4.82 14.16 -8.27
CA LEU A 138 -5.35 15.12 -7.31
C LEU A 138 -6.86 14.93 -7.25
N VAL A 139 -7.36 14.41 -6.13
CA VAL A 139 -8.76 14.03 -5.95
C VAL A 139 -9.45 15.05 -5.06
N LEU A 140 -10.45 15.73 -5.60
CA LEU A 140 -11.35 16.60 -4.86
C LEU A 140 -12.50 15.78 -4.29
N GLU A 141 -12.60 15.72 -2.98
CA GLU A 141 -13.83 15.35 -2.26
C GLU A 141 -14.66 16.63 -2.08
N SER A 142 -15.89 16.63 -2.59
CA SER A 142 -16.79 17.78 -2.60
C SER A 142 -18.17 17.41 -2.07
N ASP A 143 -18.86 18.37 -1.46
CA ASP A 143 -20.28 18.27 -1.09
C ASP A 143 -21.22 18.88 -2.14
N GLY A 144 -20.68 19.28 -3.30
CA GLY A 144 -21.43 19.96 -4.35
C GLY A 144 -21.26 21.48 -4.37
N SER A 145 -20.53 22.08 -3.42
CA SER A 145 -20.42 23.54 -3.27
C SER A 145 -19.17 24.17 -3.91
N VAL A 146 -18.19 23.37 -4.32
CA VAL A 146 -16.88 23.87 -4.77
C VAL A 146 -16.95 24.46 -6.17
N ARG A 147 -16.69 25.75 -6.34
CA ARG A 147 -16.64 26.43 -7.65
C ARG A 147 -15.25 26.89 -8.03
N SER A 148 -14.40 27.18 -7.05
CA SER A 148 -12.97 27.36 -7.23
C SER A 148 -12.20 26.69 -6.11
N LEU A 149 -10.96 26.32 -6.40
CA LEU A 149 -10.02 25.76 -5.44
C LEU A 149 -8.61 26.27 -5.76
N ASP A 150 -7.99 26.90 -4.78
CA ASP A 150 -6.57 27.27 -4.81
C ASP A 150 -5.81 26.38 -3.82
N ALA A 151 -4.64 25.88 -4.19
CA ALA A 151 -3.80 25.04 -3.33
C ALA A 151 -2.32 25.18 -3.69
N ILE A 152 -1.43 24.76 -2.79
CA ILE A 152 0.00 24.62 -3.09
C ILE A 152 0.37 23.14 -2.96
N PHE A 153 0.85 22.55 -4.04
CA PHE A 153 1.45 21.23 -4.02
C PHE A 153 2.93 21.34 -3.66
N SER A 154 3.35 20.70 -2.56
CA SER A 154 4.73 20.63 -2.12
C SER A 154 5.28 19.20 -2.17
N PHE A 155 6.52 19.05 -2.64
CA PHE A 155 7.25 17.79 -2.76
C PHE A 155 8.77 18.01 -2.59
N ASN A 156 9.53 16.93 -2.43
CA ASN A 156 11.00 16.99 -2.43
C ASN A 156 11.55 16.83 -3.87
N PRO A 157 12.12 17.88 -4.49
CA PRO A 157 12.64 17.81 -5.86
C PRO A 157 13.92 16.97 -5.99
N GLU A 158 14.56 16.54 -4.89
CA GLU A 158 15.67 15.59 -4.95
C GLU A 158 15.19 14.14 -5.15
N LEU A 159 13.93 13.84 -4.83
CA LEU A 159 13.36 12.50 -4.95
C LEU A 159 12.31 12.39 -6.06
N LEU A 160 11.67 13.49 -6.47
CA LEU A 160 10.58 13.48 -7.45
C LEU A 160 10.77 14.56 -8.51
N ASP A 161 10.87 14.13 -9.77
CA ASP A 161 10.92 14.99 -10.94
C ASP A 161 9.50 15.21 -11.47
N VAL A 162 8.91 16.37 -11.21
CA VAL A 162 7.58 16.76 -11.71
C VAL A 162 7.75 17.49 -13.04
N SER A 163 7.21 16.91 -14.12
CA SER A 163 7.31 17.45 -15.48
C SER A 163 6.15 18.38 -15.84
N ASP A 164 4.94 18.04 -15.41
CA ASP A 164 3.73 18.83 -15.62
C ASP A 164 2.63 18.43 -14.62
N ILE A 165 1.59 19.25 -14.50
CA ILE A 165 0.35 18.88 -13.80
C ILE A 165 -0.80 19.12 -14.78
N VAL A 166 -1.34 18.02 -15.30
CA VAL A 166 -2.28 18.04 -16.41
C VAL A 166 -3.71 17.95 -15.90
N PRO A 167 -4.66 18.75 -16.41
CA PRO A 167 -6.08 18.64 -16.05
C PRO A 167 -6.62 17.23 -16.35
N ALA A 168 -7.51 16.72 -15.52
CA ALA A 168 -8.09 15.40 -15.75
C ALA A 168 -8.97 15.39 -17.01
N VAL A 169 -8.93 14.30 -17.78
CA VAL A 169 -9.60 14.17 -19.10
C VAL A 169 -11.12 14.31 -19.04
N ASN A 170 -11.73 14.04 -17.88
CA ASN A 170 -13.17 14.09 -17.67
C ASN A 170 -13.65 15.40 -17.03
N LEU A 171 -12.77 16.42 -16.93
CA LEU A 171 -13.21 17.73 -16.49
C LEU A 171 -14.14 18.37 -17.54
N PRO A 172 -15.24 19.01 -17.13
CA PRO A 172 -16.09 19.76 -18.06
C PRO A 172 -15.33 20.87 -18.77
N GLU A 173 -15.65 21.14 -20.04
CA GLU A 173 -14.92 22.12 -20.88
C GLU A 173 -14.90 23.55 -20.30
N PHE A 174 -15.88 23.92 -19.49
CA PHE A 174 -15.95 25.24 -18.83
C PHE A 174 -15.04 25.35 -17.59
N VAL A 175 -14.46 24.23 -17.13
CA VAL A 175 -13.52 24.22 -16.01
C VAL A 175 -12.14 24.57 -16.54
N THR A 176 -11.54 25.58 -15.95
CA THR A 176 -10.14 25.92 -16.19
C THR A 176 -9.28 25.41 -15.04
N PHE A 177 -8.18 24.76 -15.39
CA PHE A 177 -7.15 24.35 -14.43
C PHE A 177 -5.83 24.95 -14.85
N SER A 178 -5.16 25.63 -13.93
CA SER A 178 -3.91 26.34 -14.18
C SER A 178 -2.92 26.10 -13.05
N THR A 179 -1.64 26.12 -13.38
CA THR A 179 -0.56 25.94 -12.42
C THR A 179 0.48 27.04 -12.54
N GLU A 180 1.16 27.32 -11.44
CA GLU A 180 2.27 28.27 -11.38
C GLU A 180 3.37 27.69 -10.49
N VAL A 181 4.57 27.49 -11.06
CA VAL A 181 5.74 27.06 -10.27
C VAL A 181 6.19 28.24 -9.41
N LEU A 182 6.11 28.08 -8.09
CA LEU A 182 6.52 29.11 -7.14
C LEU A 182 8.03 29.05 -6.91
N GLU A 183 8.52 27.84 -6.62
CA GLU A 183 9.93 27.51 -6.36
C GLU A 183 10.14 25.99 -6.57
N PRO A 184 11.38 25.49 -6.67
CA PRO A 184 11.62 24.05 -6.75
C PRO A 184 10.93 23.30 -5.60
N GLY A 185 10.10 22.30 -5.94
CA GLY A 185 9.33 21.55 -4.96
C GLY A 185 8.03 22.19 -4.50
N ARG A 186 7.62 23.37 -5.03
CA ARG A 186 6.31 23.99 -4.70
C ARG A 186 5.62 24.59 -5.93
N ILE A 187 4.42 24.11 -6.22
CA ILE A 187 3.61 24.49 -7.38
C ILE A 187 2.23 24.94 -6.89
N ALA A 188 1.82 26.16 -7.22
CA ALA A 188 0.47 26.62 -7.01
C ALA A 188 -0.49 25.99 -8.03
N LEU A 189 -1.66 25.60 -7.55
CA LEU A 189 -2.73 24.98 -8.31
C LEU A 189 -3.97 25.85 -8.22
N ARG A 190 -4.65 26.05 -9.35
CA ARG A 190 -5.95 26.69 -9.39
C ARG A 190 -6.90 25.89 -10.27
N PHE A 191 -7.98 25.44 -9.66
CA PHE A 191 -9.18 24.92 -10.31
C PHE A 191 -10.24 26.00 -10.27
N ASP A 192 -10.80 26.35 -11.43
CA ASP A 192 -11.78 27.42 -11.56
C ASP A 192 -12.92 26.98 -12.48
N ALA A 193 -14.09 26.81 -11.87
CA ALA A 193 -15.37 26.48 -12.48
C ALA A 193 -16.40 27.61 -12.24
N THR A 194 -15.95 28.85 -12.13
CA THR A 194 -16.81 30.01 -11.79
C THR A 194 -17.84 30.36 -12.86
N GLU A 195 -17.65 29.90 -14.11
CA GLU A 195 -18.69 29.93 -15.15
C GLU A 195 -19.93 29.06 -14.80
N SER A 196 -19.89 28.40 -13.64
CA SER A 196 -20.91 27.57 -13.00
C SER A 196 -21.06 26.20 -13.62
N PHE A 197 -21.32 25.19 -12.79
CA PHE A 197 -21.84 23.92 -13.28
C PHE A 197 -23.23 24.15 -13.88
N PRO A 198 -23.68 23.41 -14.91
CA PRO A 198 -24.87 23.71 -15.72
C PRO A 198 -26.20 23.95 -14.97
N ASP A 199 -26.27 23.60 -13.68
CA ASP A 199 -27.46 23.79 -12.83
C ASP A 199 -27.27 24.87 -11.75
N GLY A 200 -26.23 25.71 -11.85
CA GLY A 200 -25.85 26.66 -10.80
C GLY A 200 -25.20 26.00 -9.58
N GLY A 201 -24.81 24.73 -9.68
CA GLY A 201 -24.09 23.97 -8.65
C GLY A 201 -22.58 24.26 -8.62
N GLY A 202 -21.88 23.59 -7.71
CA GLY A 202 -20.42 23.43 -7.71
C GLY A 202 -20.01 22.05 -8.24
N ALA A 203 -18.75 21.69 -8.05
CA ALA A 203 -18.17 20.42 -8.45
C ALA A 203 -18.99 19.28 -7.87
N PRO A 204 -19.31 18.23 -8.65
CA PRO A 204 -20.19 17.15 -8.23
C PRO A 204 -19.88 16.66 -6.83
N ALA A 205 -20.92 16.39 -6.05
CA ALA A 205 -20.74 15.78 -4.74
C ALA A 205 -20.09 14.39 -4.90
N GLY A 206 -19.17 14.06 -3.99
CA GLY A 206 -18.34 12.87 -4.07
C GLY A 206 -16.91 13.17 -4.52
N GLN A 207 -16.26 12.18 -5.13
CA GLN A 207 -14.87 12.26 -5.58
C GLN A 207 -14.79 12.68 -7.05
N LEU A 208 -13.94 13.66 -7.33
CA LEU A 208 -13.60 14.12 -8.66
C LEU A 208 -12.08 14.25 -8.79
N THR A 209 -11.45 13.51 -9.69
CA THR A 209 -10.06 13.77 -10.07
C THR A 209 -10.01 15.07 -10.87
N ILE A 210 -9.30 16.07 -10.35
CA ILE A 210 -9.21 17.40 -10.99
C ILE A 210 -7.97 17.55 -11.86
N ALA A 211 -6.89 16.85 -11.52
CA ALA A 211 -5.65 16.87 -12.29
C ALA A 211 -4.80 15.64 -11.95
N ASN A 212 -3.79 15.40 -12.77
CA ASN A 212 -2.78 14.38 -12.53
C ASN A 212 -1.39 15.02 -12.56
N VAL A 213 -0.59 14.78 -11.54
CA VAL A 213 0.81 15.21 -11.47
C VAL A 213 1.65 14.23 -12.29
N MET A 214 2.19 14.68 -13.43
CA MET A 214 3.09 13.89 -14.27
C MET A 214 4.48 13.92 -13.65
N ALA A 215 4.91 12.80 -13.08
CA ALA A 215 6.16 12.73 -12.35
C ALA A 215 6.93 11.44 -12.62
N GLN A 216 8.24 11.50 -12.40
CA GLN A 216 9.17 10.38 -12.38
C GLN A 216 9.94 10.43 -11.07
N VAL A 217 10.22 9.28 -10.46
CA VAL A 217 11.14 9.25 -9.31
C VAL A 217 12.55 9.55 -9.79
N ALA A 218 13.24 10.48 -9.12
CA ALA A 218 14.56 10.92 -9.55
C ALA A 218 15.52 9.73 -9.69
N THR A 219 16.25 9.69 -10.81
CA THR A 219 17.18 8.57 -11.12
C THR A 219 18.32 8.42 -10.10
N ALA A 220 18.68 9.52 -9.43
CA ALA A 220 19.72 9.56 -8.41
C ALA A 220 19.20 9.29 -6.99
N ALA A 221 17.89 9.10 -6.81
CA ALA A 221 17.29 8.84 -5.51
C ALA A 221 17.73 7.48 -4.97
N GLU A 222 18.07 7.41 -3.67
CA GLU A 222 18.48 6.17 -3.03
C GLU A 222 17.26 5.33 -2.63
N ASN A 223 17.33 4.01 -2.83
CA ASN A 223 16.29 3.08 -2.42
C ASN A 223 16.04 3.18 -0.90
N GLY A 224 14.78 3.17 -0.49
CA GLY A 224 14.36 3.39 0.89
C GLY A 224 14.20 4.86 1.30
N SER A 225 14.65 5.82 0.49
CA SER A 225 14.41 7.24 0.75
C SER A 225 12.92 7.57 0.69
N SER A 226 12.45 8.46 1.55
CA SER A 226 11.06 8.90 1.55
C SER A 226 10.90 10.40 1.78
N ALA A 227 9.82 10.95 1.26
CA ALA A 227 9.43 12.34 1.45
C ALA A 227 7.91 12.49 1.52
N LEU A 228 7.48 13.65 2.03
CA LEU A 228 6.08 14.04 1.99
C LEU A 228 5.72 14.65 0.65
N LEU A 229 4.52 14.32 0.21
CA LEU A 229 3.74 15.09 -0.74
C LEU A 229 2.67 15.81 0.07
N SER A 230 2.57 17.13 -0.06
CA SER A 230 1.61 17.92 0.71
C SER A 230 0.77 18.82 -0.16
N LEU A 231 -0.53 18.86 0.11
CA LEU A 231 -1.46 19.83 -0.42
C LEU A 231 -1.72 20.89 0.64
N GLU A 232 -1.03 22.01 0.52
CA GLU A 232 -1.00 23.08 1.49
C GLU A 232 -1.94 24.22 1.09
N SER A 233 -2.32 25.03 2.08
CA SER A 233 -3.07 26.29 1.86
C SER A 233 -4.30 26.11 0.96
N VAL A 234 -5.04 25.01 1.12
CA VAL A 234 -6.20 24.72 0.27
C VAL A 234 -7.36 25.65 0.62
N VAL A 235 -7.79 26.44 -0.36
CA VAL A 235 -8.87 27.42 -0.23
C VAL A 235 -9.93 27.16 -1.28
N SER A 236 -11.15 26.87 -0.86
CA SER A 236 -12.33 26.76 -1.72
C SER A 236 -13.06 28.09 -1.81
N ASN A 237 -13.60 28.40 -3.00
CA ASN A 237 -14.41 29.59 -3.26
C ASN A 237 -13.71 30.88 -2.79
N SER A 238 -12.38 30.91 -2.95
CA SER A 238 -11.44 31.99 -2.61
C SER A 238 -11.41 32.49 -1.16
N THR A 239 -12.22 31.93 -0.26
CA THR A 239 -12.38 32.44 1.11
C THR A 239 -12.48 31.35 2.18
N ILE A 240 -12.79 30.11 1.80
CA ILE A 240 -13.04 29.01 2.72
C ILE A 240 -11.80 28.12 2.76
N THR A 241 -11.05 28.14 3.85
CA THR A 241 -9.97 27.16 4.04
C THR A 241 -10.58 25.77 4.23
N VAL A 242 -10.11 24.82 3.43
CA VAL A 242 -10.59 23.43 3.43
C VAL A 242 -9.43 22.46 3.69
N GLY A 243 -9.74 21.18 3.84
CA GLY A 243 -8.72 20.15 4.12
C GLY A 243 -7.82 19.91 2.92
N GLY A 244 -6.49 19.93 3.13
CA GLY A 244 -5.51 19.39 2.20
C GLY A 244 -4.83 18.16 2.81
N SER A 245 -4.47 17.20 1.96
CA SER A 245 -3.86 15.96 2.39
C SER A 245 -2.34 15.94 2.35
N ASN A 246 -1.74 15.11 3.21
CA ASN A 246 -0.37 14.63 3.08
C ASN A 246 -0.35 13.18 2.59
N ALA A 247 0.68 12.85 1.84
CA ALA A 247 0.96 11.50 1.38
C ALA A 247 2.46 11.20 1.44
N VAL A 248 2.79 9.92 1.37
CA VAL A 248 4.16 9.41 1.43
C VAL A 248 4.59 9.05 0.02
N GLN A 249 5.69 9.66 -0.43
CA GLN A 249 6.49 9.12 -1.52
C GLN A 249 7.57 8.22 -0.92
N LEU A 250 7.61 6.96 -1.33
CA LEU A 250 8.72 6.05 -1.06
C LEU A 250 9.48 5.75 -2.35
N VAL A 251 10.81 5.84 -2.30
CA VAL A 251 11.70 5.38 -3.36
C VAL A 251 11.93 3.89 -3.16
N ALA A 252 11.08 3.08 -3.76
CA ALA A 252 11.13 1.62 -3.72
C ALA A 252 10.37 1.06 -4.92
N ALA A 253 10.96 0.09 -5.62
CA ALA A 253 10.24 -0.59 -6.69
C ALA A 253 9.05 -1.36 -6.09
N LEU A 254 7.87 -1.25 -6.72
CA LEU A 254 6.68 -1.94 -6.22
C LEU A 254 6.91 -3.47 -6.30
N GLY A 255 6.86 -4.15 -5.16
CA GLY A 255 7.20 -5.56 -5.02
C GLY A 255 8.63 -5.86 -4.56
N ASP A 256 9.54 -4.87 -4.50
CA ASP A 256 10.87 -4.99 -3.88
C ASP A 256 10.74 -4.88 -2.36
N THR A 257 10.20 -5.94 -1.75
CA THR A 257 9.96 -6.00 -0.30
C THR A 257 11.24 -6.24 0.51
N SER A 258 12.29 -6.73 -0.14
CA SER A 258 13.62 -6.88 0.47
C SER A 258 14.36 -5.56 0.52
N GLY A 259 14.06 -4.59 -0.35
CA GLY A 259 14.67 -3.27 -0.40
C GLY A 259 16.07 -3.25 -0.99
N ASP A 260 16.46 -4.27 -1.75
CA ASP A 260 17.77 -4.36 -2.39
C ASP A 260 17.81 -3.75 -3.80
N GLY A 261 16.66 -3.24 -4.28
CA GLY A 261 16.51 -2.63 -5.60
C GLY A 261 16.33 -3.63 -6.74
N ALA A 262 16.22 -4.93 -6.44
CA ALA A 262 16.00 -6.00 -7.41
C ALA A 262 14.75 -6.82 -7.06
N TYR A 263 14.29 -7.63 -8.02
CA TYR A 263 13.22 -8.60 -7.78
C TYR A 263 13.81 -9.99 -7.65
N SER A 264 13.48 -10.66 -6.57
CA SER A 264 14.00 -11.98 -6.21
C SER A 264 12.92 -12.83 -5.52
N SER A 265 13.22 -14.12 -5.34
CA SER A 265 12.36 -15.00 -4.53
C SER A 265 12.29 -14.56 -3.07
N ALA A 266 13.30 -13.84 -2.56
CA ALA A 266 13.27 -13.26 -1.21
C ALA A 266 12.11 -12.28 -1.06
N ASP A 267 11.79 -11.51 -2.10
CA ASP A 267 10.69 -10.56 -2.06
C ASP A 267 9.33 -11.26 -1.93
N SER A 268 9.11 -12.28 -2.75
CA SER A 268 7.88 -13.08 -2.66
C SER A 268 7.73 -13.76 -1.30
N ALA A 269 8.85 -14.19 -0.69
CA ALA A 269 8.85 -14.82 0.62
C ALA A 269 8.51 -13.82 1.74
N LEU A 270 9.03 -12.59 1.68
CA LEU A 270 8.71 -11.52 2.63
C LEU A 270 7.25 -11.06 2.49
N ALA A 271 6.75 -10.90 1.27
CA ALA A 271 5.33 -10.63 1.02
C ALA A 271 4.41 -11.75 1.57
N ALA A 272 4.81 -13.02 1.42
CA ALA A 272 4.06 -14.14 1.99
C ALA A 272 4.06 -14.12 3.53
N ARG A 273 5.16 -13.72 4.17
CA ARG A 273 5.23 -13.56 5.63
C ARG A 273 4.29 -12.46 6.14
N LEU A 274 4.20 -11.34 5.43
CA LEU A 274 3.22 -10.28 5.68
C LEU A 274 1.78 -10.80 5.53
N ALA A 275 1.49 -11.50 4.43
CA ALA A 275 0.16 -12.06 4.16
C ALA A 275 -0.28 -13.08 5.23
N MET A 276 0.67 -13.88 5.74
CA MET A 276 0.46 -14.82 6.83
C MET A 276 0.49 -14.17 8.22
N ARG A 277 0.72 -12.84 8.29
CA ARG A 277 0.81 -12.05 9.53
C ARG A 277 1.88 -12.59 10.49
N LEU A 278 2.93 -13.20 9.94
CA LEU A 278 4.12 -13.60 10.69
C LEU A 278 4.99 -12.39 11.04
N ASP A 279 4.91 -11.35 10.22
CA ASP A 279 5.53 -10.05 10.41
C ASP A 279 4.47 -8.95 10.24
N SER A 280 4.76 -7.77 10.78
CA SER A 280 3.93 -6.57 10.60
C SER A 280 4.55 -5.55 9.64
N GLY A 281 5.82 -5.73 9.25
CA GLY A 281 6.55 -4.86 8.34
C GLY A 281 7.71 -5.54 7.63
N LEU A 282 8.59 -4.72 7.06
CA LEU A 282 9.73 -5.13 6.25
C LEU A 282 11.02 -4.53 6.82
N VAL A 283 12.11 -5.30 6.80
CA VAL A 283 13.38 -4.92 7.45
C VAL A 283 13.93 -3.61 6.91
N ASN A 284 13.87 -3.40 5.60
CA ASN A 284 14.40 -2.21 4.94
C ASN A 284 13.39 -1.05 4.84
N TYR A 285 12.17 -1.23 5.36
CA TYR A 285 11.14 -0.20 5.42
C TYR A 285 10.48 -0.15 6.81
N PRO A 286 11.25 0.00 7.90
CA PRO A 286 10.75 -0.19 9.26
C PRO A 286 9.69 0.82 9.68
N VAL A 287 9.67 2.00 9.05
CA VAL A 287 8.76 3.11 9.36
C VAL A 287 7.70 3.35 8.30
N VAL A 288 7.60 2.49 7.28
CA VAL A 288 6.63 2.62 6.19
C VAL A 288 5.64 1.48 6.23
N ILE A 289 4.35 1.78 6.03
CA ILE A 289 3.33 0.74 5.94
C ILE A 289 3.67 -0.26 4.81
N PRO A 290 3.75 -1.57 5.08
CA PRO A 290 4.28 -2.54 4.12
C PRO A 290 3.41 -2.67 2.87
N SER A 291 2.11 -2.36 2.94
CA SER A 291 1.23 -2.37 1.77
C SER A 291 1.67 -1.38 0.69
N LEU A 292 2.42 -0.33 1.04
CA LEU A 292 2.90 0.64 0.04
C LEU A 292 3.86 0.00 -0.99
N VAL A 293 4.57 -1.05 -0.59
CA VAL A 293 5.54 -1.77 -1.43
C VAL A 293 5.03 -3.16 -1.83
N ALA A 294 4.36 -3.86 -0.91
CA ALA A 294 4.02 -5.27 -1.08
C ALA A 294 2.65 -5.53 -1.71
N ASP A 295 1.73 -4.57 -1.73
CA ASP A 295 0.42 -4.72 -2.40
C ASP A 295 0.55 -4.42 -3.89
N VAL A 296 1.09 -5.39 -4.64
CA VAL A 296 1.27 -5.29 -6.09
C VAL A 296 -0.03 -5.44 -6.86
N SER A 297 -1.06 -6.07 -6.26
CA SER A 297 -2.38 -6.19 -6.86
C SER A 297 -3.20 -4.90 -6.77
N GLY A 298 -2.85 -4.00 -5.85
CA GLY A 298 -3.50 -2.71 -5.64
C GLY A 298 -4.88 -2.83 -4.96
N ASN A 299 -5.12 -3.92 -4.23
CA ASN A 299 -6.43 -4.19 -3.61
C ASN A 299 -6.57 -3.61 -2.18
N GLY A 300 -5.53 -2.94 -1.68
CA GLY A 300 -5.46 -2.33 -0.36
C GLY A 300 -4.92 -3.26 0.73
N THR A 301 -4.59 -4.52 0.43
CA THR A 301 -4.13 -5.51 1.40
C THR A 301 -2.98 -6.35 0.85
N VAL A 302 -2.06 -6.76 1.73
CA VAL A 302 -1.00 -7.71 1.35
C VAL A 302 -1.52 -9.13 1.56
N SER A 303 -1.57 -9.90 0.49
CA SER A 303 -2.12 -11.26 0.46
C SER A 303 -1.17 -12.24 -0.24
N MET A 304 -1.52 -13.53 -0.22
CA MET A 304 -0.77 -14.54 -0.97
C MET A 304 -0.85 -14.33 -2.49
N LEU A 305 -1.84 -13.58 -2.99
CA LEU A 305 -1.90 -13.18 -4.40
C LEU A 305 -0.74 -12.25 -4.74
N ASP A 306 -0.45 -11.27 -3.88
CA ASP A 306 0.65 -10.33 -4.07
C ASP A 306 2.00 -11.05 -4.04
N ALA A 307 2.19 -11.96 -3.08
CA ALA A 307 3.37 -12.81 -3.03
C ALA A 307 3.56 -13.62 -4.33
N ALA A 308 2.48 -14.18 -4.89
CA ALA A 308 2.54 -14.93 -6.15
C ALA A 308 2.81 -14.02 -7.37
N MET A 309 2.27 -12.81 -7.40
CA MET A 309 2.54 -11.82 -8.44
C MET A 309 4.00 -11.38 -8.42
N ILE A 310 4.55 -11.09 -7.23
CA ILE A 310 5.99 -10.78 -7.05
C ILE A 310 6.84 -11.97 -7.51
N ALA A 311 6.49 -13.20 -7.11
CA ALA A 311 7.19 -14.40 -7.55
C ALA A 311 7.23 -14.51 -9.08
N GLY A 312 6.09 -14.25 -9.75
CA GLY A 312 5.97 -14.28 -11.20
C GLY A 312 6.81 -13.24 -11.94
N VAL A 313 7.09 -12.08 -11.32
CA VAL A 313 8.01 -11.06 -11.84
C VAL A 313 9.47 -11.42 -11.56
N SER A 314 9.76 -11.98 -10.38
CA SER A 314 11.11 -12.35 -9.92
C SER A 314 11.68 -13.61 -10.60
N GLY A 315 10.85 -14.39 -11.30
CA GLY A 315 11.31 -15.56 -12.04
C GLY A 315 10.20 -16.27 -12.81
N GLY A 316 10.41 -16.44 -14.12
CA GLY A 316 9.97 -17.69 -14.74
C GLY A 316 10.58 -18.84 -13.93
N SER A 317 9.73 -19.58 -13.22
CA SER A 317 10.08 -20.64 -12.26
C SER A 317 10.53 -20.15 -10.88
N GLN A 318 9.62 -20.13 -9.90
CA GLN A 318 9.71 -20.94 -8.68
C GLN A 318 8.43 -20.81 -7.83
N GLY A 319 7.57 -21.83 -7.90
CA GLY A 319 7.12 -22.48 -6.66
C GLY A 319 8.32 -23.18 -5.99
N PRO A 320 8.17 -23.83 -4.82
CA PRO A 320 9.28 -24.21 -3.94
C PRO A 320 10.56 -24.68 -4.66
N ASP A 321 11.65 -23.95 -4.43
CA ASP A 321 12.99 -24.20 -4.97
C ASP A 321 13.38 -25.68 -4.84
N SER A 322 13.55 -26.36 -5.97
CA SER A 322 14.15 -27.71 -6.01
C SER A 322 15.70 -27.68 -6.01
N GLY A 323 16.29 -26.62 -5.45
CA GLY A 323 17.72 -26.47 -5.25
C GLY A 323 18.19 -27.09 -3.93
N SER A 324 18.61 -28.36 -3.97
CA SER A 324 19.39 -29.06 -2.91
C SER A 324 18.67 -29.54 -1.63
N ALA A 325 17.34 -29.51 -1.56
CA ALA A 325 16.66 -30.39 -0.61
C ALA A 325 16.67 -31.83 -1.19
N SER A 326 17.33 -32.77 -0.50
CA SER A 326 17.17 -34.20 -0.82
C SER A 326 15.67 -34.50 -0.87
N ALA A 327 15.20 -35.07 -1.99
CA ALA A 327 13.78 -35.34 -2.20
C ALA A 327 13.20 -36.02 -0.96
N PRO A 328 12.05 -35.55 -0.43
CA PRO A 328 11.48 -36.13 0.77
C PRO A 328 11.25 -37.61 0.53
N ARG A 329 12.04 -38.45 1.20
CA ARG A 329 11.92 -39.91 1.12
C ARG A 329 10.66 -40.42 1.83
N GLN A 330 9.80 -39.54 2.34
CA GLN A 330 8.58 -39.89 3.05
C GLN A 330 7.41 -39.03 2.58
N MET A 331 6.34 -39.68 2.15
CA MET A 331 5.04 -39.06 1.93
C MET A 331 4.09 -39.44 3.08
N LEU A 332 3.29 -38.48 3.50
CA LEU A 332 2.18 -38.70 4.42
C LEU A 332 0.91 -38.91 3.58
N LEU A 333 0.48 -40.15 3.43
CA LEU A 333 -0.73 -40.49 2.69
C LEU A 333 -1.92 -40.43 3.63
N ARG A 334 -2.95 -39.67 3.24
CA ARG A 334 -4.25 -39.66 3.93
C ARG A 334 -5.21 -40.56 3.18
N HIS A 335 -5.75 -41.56 3.86
CA HIS A 335 -6.84 -42.38 3.34
C HIS A 335 -7.88 -42.56 4.46
N GLU A 336 -9.14 -42.22 4.16
CA GLU A 336 -10.27 -42.26 5.10
C GLU A 336 -9.97 -41.65 6.48
N GLY A 337 -9.46 -40.42 6.45
CA GLY A 337 -9.25 -39.64 7.68
C GLY A 337 -8.03 -40.04 8.50
N SER A 338 -7.29 -41.10 8.15
CA SER A 338 -6.07 -41.53 8.84
C SER A 338 -4.81 -41.23 8.03
N PHE A 339 -3.76 -40.74 8.70
CA PHE A 339 -2.47 -40.42 8.10
C PHE A 339 -1.50 -41.58 8.28
N ARG A 340 -0.88 -42.04 7.18
CA ARG A 340 0.17 -43.07 7.22
C ARG A 340 1.44 -42.55 6.55
N ARG A 341 2.60 -42.85 7.14
CA ARG A 341 3.91 -42.59 6.53
C ARG A 341 4.21 -43.69 5.51
N ALA A 342 4.58 -43.30 4.30
CA ALA A 342 5.06 -44.18 3.25
C ALA A 342 6.41 -43.67 2.74
N ASP A 343 7.41 -44.53 2.66
CA ASP A 343 8.70 -44.16 2.07
C ASP A 343 8.56 -44.06 0.53
N VAL A 344 9.07 -42.98 -0.06
CA VAL A 344 9.14 -42.77 -1.51
C VAL A 344 10.35 -43.54 -2.04
N ILE A 345 10.09 -44.55 -2.86
CA ILE A 345 11.14 -45.36 -3.49
C ILE A 345 11.83 -44.52 -4.58
N ASP A 346 13.14 -44.34 -4.44
CA ASP A 346 13.96 -43.68 -5.46
C ASP A 346 14.13 -44.60 -6.68
N VAL A 347 13.30 -44.36 -7.70
CA VAL A 347 13.31 -45.09 -8.98
C VAL A 347 14.18 -44.42 -10.04
N SER A 348 14.91 -43.36 -9.71
CA SER A 348 15.76 -42.63 -10.66
C SER A 348 16.84 -43.49 -11.33
N SER A 349 17.25 -44.58 -10.66
CA SER A 349 18.19 -45.58 -11.20
C SER A 349 17.55 -46.67 -12.06
N VAL A 350 16.21 -46.68 -12.17
CA VAL A 350 15.42 -47.75 -12.82
C VAL A 350 14.66 -47.24 -14.05
N LEU A 351 14.53 -45.92 -14.19
CA LEU A 351 13.81 -45.29 -15.30
C LEU A 351 14.70 -45.17 -16.54
N SER A 352 14.13 -45.40 -17.72
CA SER A 352 14.82 -45.17 -18.99
C SER A 352 14.93 -43.66 -19.29
N ASP A 353 15.88 -43.26 -20.13
CA ASP A 353 16.07 -41.85 -20.55
C ASP A 353 14.81 -41.23 -21.20
N VAL A 354 13.91 -42.07 -21.72
CA VAL A 354 12.62 -41.64 -22.29
C VAL A 354 11.62 -41.32 -21.17
N ASP A 355 11.57 -42.14 -20.13
CA ASP A 355 10.64 -41.96 -19.02
C ASP A 355 11.05 -40.77 -18.13
N THR A 356 12.35 -40.54 -17.96
CA THR A 356 12.86 -39.35 -17.26
C THR A 356 12.51 -38.06 -18.02
N LYS A 357 12.57 -38.10 -19.35
CA LYS A 357 12.17 -36.99 -20.21
C LYS A 357 10.65 -36.73 -20.16
N VAL A 358 9.82 -37.77 -20.18
CA VAL A 358 8.35 -37.63 -20.04
C VAL A 358 7.97 -37.07 -18.66
N LEU A 359 8.66 -37.46 -17.59
CA LEU A 359 8.49 -36.89 -16.25
C LEU A 359 8.91 -35.42 -16.19
N ALA A 360 10.00 -35.03 -16.86
CA ALA A 360 10.41 -33.63 -16.96
C ALA A 360 9.37 -32.79 -17.73
N GLU A 361 8.94 -33.27 -18.89
CA GLU A 361 7.91 -32.61 -19.71
C GLU A 361 6.55 -32.54 -18.99
N SER A 362 6.21 -33.53 -18.16
CA SER A 362 5.02 -33.49 -17.29
C SER A 362 5.13 -32.43 -16.19
N ARG A 363 6.33 -32.17 -15.65
CA ARG A 363 6.55 -31.13 -14.64
C ARG A 363 6.48 -29.74 -15.26
N ASP A 364 7.04 -29.57 -16.45
CA ASP A 364 6.92 -28.35 -17.24
C ASP A 364 5.47 -28.08 -17.66
N SER A 365 4.71 -29.13 -17.97
CA SER A 365 3.26 -29.04 -18.19
C SER A 365 2.50 -28.64 -16.93
N ALA A 366 2.85 -29.17 -15.76
CA ALA A 366 2.23 -28.77 -14.49
C ALA A 366 2.54 -27.31 -14.14
N ALA A 367 3.76 -26.84 -14.37
CA ALA A 367 4.15 -25.44 -14.23
C ALA A 367 3.38 -24.54 -15.21
N SER A 368 3.27 -24.97 -16.48
CA SER A 368 2.46 -24.26 -17.49
C SER A 368 0.97 -24.21 -17.12
N ARG A 369 0.44 -25.27 -16.48
CA ARG A 369 -0.93 -25.30 -15.97
C ARG A 369 -1.10 -24.39 -14.75
N ALA A 370 -0.11 -24.32 -13.86
CA ALA A 370 -0.11 -23.39 -12.74
C ALA A 370 -0.04 -21.92 -13.21
N GLN A 371 0.77 -21.64 -14.23
CA GLN A 371 0.80 -20.35 -14.92
C GLN A 371 -0.57 -20.04 -15.54
N ALA A 372 -1.18 -21.00 -16.24
CA ALA A 372 -2.52 -20.84 -16.78
C ALA A 372 -3.57 -20.63 -15.68
N PHE A 373 -3.43 -21.25 -14.50
CA PHE A 373 -4.29 -20.98 -13.34
C PHE A 373 -4.06 -19.59 -12.78
N ALA A 374 -2.83 -19.09 -12.73
CA ALA A 374 -2.51 -17.72 -12.35
C ALA A 374 -3.08 -16.71 -13.36
N ASP A 375 -2.98 -16.98 -14.65
CA ASP A 375 -3.56 -16.17 -15.73
C ASP A 375 -5.09 -16.19 -15.68
N ILE A 376 -5.70 -17.34 -15.41
CA ILE A 376 -7.16 -17.48 -15.22
C ILE A 376 -7.60 -16.76 -13.93
N ALA A 377 -6.83 -16.83 -12.85
CA ALA A 377 -7.13 -16.14 -11.60
C ALA A 377 -6.98 -14.62 -11.75
N ALA A 378 -5.96 -14.16 -12.48
CA ALA A 378 -5.78 -12.76 -12.85
C ALA A 378 -6.90 -12.27 -13.78
N GLY A 379 -7.33 -13.09 -14.74
CA GLY A 379 -8.49 -12.82 -15.59
C GLY A 379 -9.80 -12.79 -14.81
N TRP A 380 -9.97 -13.69 -13.82
CA TRP A 380 -11.10 -13.67 -12.90
C TRP A 380 -11.13 -12.38 -12.07
N ALA A 381 -9.99 -11.99 -11.47
CA ALA A 381 -9.88 -10.74 -10.72
C ALA A 381 -10.20 -9.51 -11.60
N ALA A 382 -9.72 -9.47 -12.84
CA ALA A 382 -10.03 -8.41 -13.80
C ALA A 382 -11.52 -8.35 -14.16
N SER A 383 -12.20 -9.50 -14.25
CA SER A 383 -13.64 -9.57 -14.54
C SER A 383 -14.56 -9.24 -13.36
N VAL A 384 -14.11 -9.51 -12.13
CA VAL A 384 -14.83 -9.12 -10.91
C VAL A 384 -14.72 -7.61 -10.69
N ALA A 385 -13.57 -7.01 -10.96
CA ALA A 385 -13.39 -5.55 -10.92
C ALA A 385 -14.22 -4.80 -11.98
N ALA A 386 -14.54 -5.45 -13.11
CA ALA A 386 -15.28 -4.84 -14.21
C ALA A 386 -16.82 -4.92 -14.08
N ASN A 387 -17.36 -5.67 -13.11
CA ASN A 387 -18.76 -6.10 -13.19
C ASN A 387 -19.48 -6.10 -11.82
N GLU A 388 -19.57 -4.94 -11.17
CA GLU A 388 -20.30 -4.78 -9.90
C GLU A 388 -21.84 -4.90 -10.01
N ASN A 389 -22.44 -5.24 -11.16
CA ASN A 389 -23.90 -5.21 -11.29
C ASN A 389 -24.56 -6.38 -12.06
N SER A 390 -23.99 -7.58 -12.03
CA SER A 390 -24.66 -8.76 -12.58
C SER A 390 -24.76 -9.92 -11.59
N THR A 391 -25.94 -10.05 -10.98
CA THR A 391 -26.39 -11.28 -10.31
C THR A 391 -26.40 -12.44 -11.32
N PHE A 392 -25.59 -13.47 -11.07
CA PHE A 392 -25.59 -14.70 -11.87
C PHE A 392 -26.72 -15.62 -11.43
N SER A 393 -27.68 -15.85 -12.34
CA SER A 393 -28.60 -16.99 -12.31
C SER A 393 -27.89 -18.22 -12.88
N PHE A 394 -27.88 -19.33 -12.14
CA PHE A 394 -27.47 -20.62 -12.70
C PHE A 394 -28.52 -21.08 -13.72
N ALA A 395 -28.09 -21.26 -14.96
CA ALA A 395 -28.90 -21.93 -15.98
C ALA A 395 -29.03 -23.41 -15.60
N GLU A 396 -30.27 -23.87 -15.41
CA GLU A 396 -30.63 -25.28 -15.30
C GLU A 396 -30.27 -25.99 -16.61
N ASP A 397 -29.46 -27.04 -16.50
CA ASP A 397 -29.24 -27.99 -17.58
C ASP A 397 -30.39 -29.01 -17.55
N SER A 398 -31.15 -29.03 -18.65
CA SER A 398 -32.25 -29.94 -18.86
C SER A 398 -31.73 -31.21 -19.54
N ASP A 399 -31.85 -32.36 -18.87
CA ASP A 399 -32.05 -33.60 -19.62
C ASP A 399 -32.96 -34.56 -18.85
N GLU A 400 -33.96 -35.08 -19.56
CA GLU A 400 -34.99 -35.96 -19.03
C GLU A 400 -34.43 -37.34 -18.65
N SER A 401 -34.83 -37.83 -17.48
CA SER A 401 -35.70 -39.00 -17.30
C SER A 401 -35.34 -39.86 -16.07
N ALA A 402 -36.33 -39.92 -15.16
CA ALA A 402 -36.64 -40.95 -14.16
C ALA A 402 -35.53 -41.91 -13.68
N ASP A 403 -35.16 -41.83 -12.39
CA ASP A 403 -35.81 -42.67 -11.35
C ASP A 403 -35.40 -42.20 -9.95
N SER A 404 -36.37 -42.13 -9.05
CA SER A 404 -36.21 -41.66 -7.67
C SER A 404 -35.39 -42.62 -6.81
N ILE A 405 -34.40 -42.12 -6.06
CA ILE A 405 -33.92 -42.83 -4.88
C ILE A 405 -33.50 -41.80 -3.80
N PHE A 406 -34.17 -41.90 -2.65
CA PHE A 406 -34.02 -41.17 -1.39
C PHE A 406 -35.05 -40.07 -1.07
N VAL A 407 -35.85 -40.46 -0.08
CA VAL A 407 -36.89 -39.75 0.66
C VAL A 407 -36.22 -39.01 1.84
N ASP A 408 -36.57 -37.74 2.00
CA ASP A 408 -36.25 -36.87 3.13
C ASP A 408 -36.84 -37.43 4.46
N PRO A 409 -36.02 -37.73 5.49
CA PRO A 409 -36.54 -37.91 6.83
C PRO A 409 -36.53 -36.55 7.53
N GLY A 410 -37.59 -35.78 7.31
CA GLY A 410 -37.83 -34.54 8.03
C GLY A 410 -37.76 -34.76 9.55
N LEU A 411 -37.06 -33.86 10.24
CA LEU A 411 -37.15 -33.71 11.67
C LEU A 411 -37.66 -32.30 11.99
N VAL A 412 -38.66 -32.32 12.87
CA VAL A 412 -39.52 -31.25 13.39
C VAL A 412 -38.73 -30.11 14.02
#